data_AF-A0A3D5GN54-F1
#
_entry.id   AF-A0A3D5GN54-F1
#
_cell.length_a   1.000
_cell.length_b   1.000
_cell.length_c   1.000
_cell.angle_alpha   90.00
_cell.angle_beta   90.00
_cell.angle_gamma   90.00
#
_symmetry.space_group_name_H-M   'P 1'
#
loop_
_entity.id
_entity.type
_entity.pdbx_description
1 polymer ?
#
loop_
_entity_poly.entity_id
_entity_poly.type
_entity_poly.pdbx_seq_one_letter_code
_entity_poly.pdbx_strand_id
1 'polypeptide(L)' 'MPLIFSISKIRGSSTCRSGLTPPKSPDRSATASSATRDLAVVQEVIVLGSGVAGLTAAFAAAEAGAAVHVIEQADFFGG' A
#
# COMPACT_ATOMS: atom_id res chain seq x y z
N MET A 1 -26.12 -4.97 46.85
CA MET A 1 -24.82 -5.67 46.69
C MET A 1 -25.11 -7.13 46.47
N PRO A 2 -24.47 -7.89 45.56
CA PRO A 2 -23.25 -7.65 44.73
C PRO A 2 -23.62 -7.41 43.23
N LEU A 3 -22.96 -6.61 42.36
CA LEU A 3 -21.56 -6.40 41.94
C LEU A 3 -20.89 -7.64 41.32
N ILE A 4 -20.56 -7.57 40.01
CA ILE A 4 -19.41 -8.18 39.26
C ILE A 4 -19.81 -8.27 37.76
N PHE A 5 -19.39 -7.39 36.84
CA PHE A 5 -18.07 -7.20 36.19
C PHE A 5 -17.62 -8.37 35.26
N SER A 6 -17.22 -8.01 34.04
CA SER A 6 -16.13 -8.64 33.27
C SER A 6 -16.37 -9.93 32.44
N ILE A 7 -16.45 -9.78 31.11
CA ILE A 7 -15.40 -10.15 30.13
C ILE A 7 -16.03 -10.45 28.75
N SER A 8 -15.72 -9.54 27.82
CA SER A 8 -15.45 -9.77 26.40
C SER A 8 -15.25 -11.24 26.02
N LYS A 9 -16.25 -11.84 25.37
CA LYS A 9 -16.04 -13.09 24.62
C LYS A 9 -15.93 -12.76 23.14
N ILE A 10 -14.77 -12.20 22.81
CA ILE A 10 -14.06 -12.48 21.57
C ILE A 10 -14.26 -13.96 21.25
N ARG A 11 -14.84 -14.27 20.08
CA ARG A 11 -14.35 -15.29 19.13
C ARG A 11 -15.35 -15.50 18.00
N GLY A 12 -14.98 -14.98 16.83
CA GLY A 12 -15.63 -15.20 15.54
C GLY A 12 -14.82 -14.61 14.39
N SER A 13 -13.56 -15.02 14.29
CA SER A 13 -12.63 -14.84 13.14
C SER A 13 -12.56 -13.45 12.49
N SER A 14 -12.06 -12.48 13.25
CA SER A 14 -11.52 -11.21 12.73
C SER A 14 -10.00 -11.31 12.44
N THR A 15 -9.51 -12.45 11.96
CA THR A 15 -8.08 -12.66 11.62
C THR A 15 -7.69 -12.10 10.25
N CYS A 16 -8.54 -11.26 9.65
CA CYS A 16 -8.21 -10.40 8.51
C CYS A 16 -7.83 -8.96 8.93
N ARG A 17 -7.45 -8.76 10.20
CA ARG A 17 -7.05 -7.44 10.74
C ARG A 17 -5.77 -7.47 11.58
N SER A 18 -4.82 -8.34 11.28
CA SER A 18 -3.50 -8.38 11.94
C SER A 18 -2.32 -8.02 11.03
N GLY A 19 -2.55 -7.22 9.97
CA GLY A 19 -1.46 -6.80 9.09
C GLY A 19 -1.74 -5.64 8.12
N LEU A 20 -2.89 -4.98 8.23
CA LEU A 20 -3.24 -3.84 7.36
C LEU A 20 -3.05 -2.52 8.13
N THR A 21 -1.85 -2.29 8.66
CA THR A 21 -1.36 -0.92 8.53
C THR A 21 -1.28 -0.69 7.02
N PRO A 22 -1.95 0.33 6.44
CA PRO A 22 -1.74 0.65 5.04
C PRO A 22 -0.22 0.67 4.83
N PRO A 23 0.32 0.02 3.77
CA PRO A 23 1.75 0.16 3.48
C PRO A 23 2.00 1.66 3.50
N LYS A 24 2.85 2.09 4.44
CA LYS A 24 3.17 3.49 4.67
C LYS A 24 3.40 4.06 3.28
N SER A 25 2.50 4.95 2.82
CA SER A 25 2.59 5.60 1.51
C SER A 25 4.06 5.90 1.29
N PRO A 26 4.66 5.50 0.15
CA PRO A 26 6.12 5.45 0.00
C PRO A 26 6.69 6.66 0.70
N ASP A 27 7.30 6.41 1.85
CA ASP A 27 7.85 7.48 2.66
C ASP A 27 8.77 8.19 1.69
N ARG A 28 8.54 9.50 1.46
CA ARG A 28 9.46 10.33 0.67
C ARG A 28 10.90 10.30 1.25
N SER A 29 11.15 9.51 2.29
CA SER A 29 12.37 9.31 3.04
C SER A 29 12.71 7.82 3.24
N ALA A 30 12.56 6.95 2.24
CA ALA A 30 13.41 5.75 2.21
C ALA A 30 14.86 6.24 2.24
N THR A 31 15.44 6.17 3.43
CA THR A 31 16.66 6.83 3.86
C THR A 31 17.86 6.21 3.14
N ALA A 32 18.20 6.73 1.97
CA ALA A 32 19.54 6.62 1.39
C ALA A 32 20.36 7.83 1.84
N SER A 33 20.65 7.87 3.13
CA SER A 33 21.70 8.74 3.67
C SER A 33 23.05 8.17 3.24
N SER A 34 23.62 8.65 2.13
CA SER A 34 25.05 8.50 1.88
C SER A 34 25.53 9.37 0.72
N ALA A 35 26.32 10.38 1.07
CA ALA A 35 27.15 11.23 0.21
C ALA A 35 26.41 12.08 -0.84
N THR A 36 26.51 13.40 -0.69
CA THR A 36 26.11 14.44 -1.66
C THR A 36 26.63 14.11 -3.06
N ARG A 37 25.78 13.48 -3.86
CA ARG A 37 25.89 13.36 -5.31
C ARG A 37 24.50 13.69 -5.84
N ASP A 38 24.39 14.74 -6.63
CA ASP A 38 23.19 15.02 -7.41
C ASP A 38 23.08 13.97 -8.51
N LEU A 39 22.57 12.80 -8.15
CA LEU A 39 22.17 11.78 -9.10
C LEU A 39 20.69 12.02 -9.37
N ALA A 40 20.34 12.28 -10.63
CA ALA A 40 18.95 12.34 -11.04
C ALA A 40 18.31 10.96 -10.79
N VAL A 41 17.52 10.85 -9.72
CA VAL A 41 16.79 9.61 -9.40
C VAL A 41 15.51 9.60 -10.22
N VAL A 42 15.48 8.75 -11.24
CA VAL A 42 14.25 8.44 -11.97
C VAL A 42 13.47 7.41 -11.14
N GLN A 43 12.23 7.74 -10.78
CA GLN A 43 11.35 6.85 -10.03
C GLN A 43 10.51 6.04 -11.01
N GLU A 44 10.70 4.72 -11.05
CA GLU A 44 9.95 3.77 -11.89
C GLU A 44 9.13 2.84 -10.98
N VAL A 45 7.87 2.59 -11.35
CA VAL A 45 6.91 1.78 -10.58
C VAL A 45 6.23 0.79 -11.52
N ILE A 46 6.17 -0.48 -11.09
CA ILE A 46 5.37 -1.51 -11.77
C ILE A 46 4.21 -1.89 -10.87
N VAL A 47 2.99 -1.88 -11.42
CA VAL A 47 1.76 -2.29 -10.75
C VAL A 47 1.28 -3.59 -11.38
N LEU A 48 1.07 -4.62 -10.56
CA LEU A 48 0.52 -5.90 -10.99
C LEU A 48 -0.97 -5.94 -10.64
N GLY A 49 -1.81 -6.03 -11.66
CA GLY A 49 -3.28 -6.00 -11.56
C GLY A 49 -3.87 -4.61 -11.76
N SER A 50 -4.94 -4.55 -12.53
CA SER A 50 -5.65 -3.34 -12.98
C SER A 50 -7.07 -3.21 -12.41
N GLY A 51 -7.33 -3.90 -11.30
CA GLY A 51 -8.53 -3.66 -10.50
C GLY A 51 -8.56 -2.23 -9.95
N VAL A 52 -9.66 -1.86 -9.29
CA VAL A 52 -9.83 -0.52 -8.68
C VAL A 52 -8.64 -0.11 -7.80
N ALA A 53 -8.08 -1.05 -7.04
CA ALA A 53 -6.93 -0.79 -6.19
C ALA A 53 -5.63 -0.54 -6.99
N GLY A 54 -5.39 -1.35 -8.03
CA GLY A 54 -4.19 -1.27 -8.85
C GLY A 54 -4.12 0.02 -9.67
N LEU A 55 -5.20 0.36 -10.36
CA LEU A 55 -5.27 1.63 -11.11
C LEU A 55 -5.20 2.85 -10.20
N THR A 56 -5.79 2.80 -9.00
CA THR A 56 -5.67 3.88 -8.01
C THR A 56 -4.21 4.05 -7.55
N ALA A 57 -3.51 2.94 -7.29
CA ALA A 57 -2.09 2.98 -6.92
C ALA A 57 -1.21 3.50 -8.06
N ALA A 58 -1.47 3.05 -9.29
CA ALA A 58 -0.77 3.51 -10.50
C ALA A 58 -0.97 5.02 -10.71
N PHE A 59 -2.20 5.50 -10.58
CA PHE A 59 -2.52 6.92 -10.71
C PHE A 59 -1.80 7.76 -9.65
N ALA A 60 -1.85 7.34 -8.38
CA ALA A 60 -1.15 8.05 -7.31
C ALA A 60 0.38 8.08 -7.51
N ALA A 61 0.98 7.00 -8.03
CA ALA A 61 2.40 6.95 -8.35
C ALA A 61 2.76 7.89 -9.52
N ALA A 62 1.90 7.96 -10.54
CA ALA A 62 2.08 8.87 -11.67
C ALA A 62 1.96 10.35 -11.23
N GLU A 63 1.00 10.68 -10.35
CA GLU A 63 0.89 12.03 -9.76
C GLU A 63 2.10 12.41 -8.90
N ALA A 64 2.78 11.42 -8.30
CA ALA A 64 4.04 11.62 -7.59
C ALA A 64 5.25 11.82 -8.51
N GLY A 65 5.07 11.73 -9.83
CA GLY A 65 6.12 11.92 -10.84
C GLY A 65 6.92 10.65 -11.16
N ALA A 66 6.42 9.47 -10.79
CA ALA A 66 7.03 8.21 -11.20
C ALA A 66 6.60 7.82 -12.63
N ALA A 67 7.49 7.16 -13.35
CA ALA A 67 7.15 6.40 -14.55
C ALA A 67 6.45 5.10 -14.12
N VAL A 68 5.22 4.87 -14.60
CA VAL A 68 4.39 3.76 -14.12
C VAL A 68 4.04 2.81 -15.26
N HIS A 69 4.22 1.51 -15.01
CA HIS A 69 3.81 0.42 -15.89
C HIS A 69 2.77 -0.45 -15.17
N VAL A 70 1.61 -0.66 -15.78
CA VAL A 70 0.56 -1.54 -15.23
C VAL A 70 0.53 -2.83 -16.06
N ILE A 71 0.61 -3.97 -15.39
CA ILE A 71 0.55 -5.29 -16.01
C ILE A 71 -0.71 -5.99 -15.52
N GLU A 72 -1.54 -6.41 -16.48
CA GLU A 72 -2.77 -7.15 -16.24
C GLU A 72 -2.71 -8.47 -16.99
N GLN A 73 -3.28 -9.53 -16.40
CA GLN A 73 -3.37 -10.83 -17.03
C GLN A 73 -4.54 -10.89 -18.01
N ALA A 74 -5.68 -10.29 -17.65
CA ALA A 74 -6.84 -10.22 -18.51
C ALA A 74 -6.64 -9.29 -19.72
N ASP A 75 -7.43 -9.51 -20.77
CA ASP A 75 -7.45 -8.63 -21.95
C ASP A 75 -8.17 -7.29 -21.69
N PHE A 76 -8.67 -7.08 -20.47
CA PHE A 76 -9.40 -5.88 -20.06
C PHE A 76 -8.97 -5.42 -18.66
N PHE A 77 -9.16 -4.12 -18.38
CA PHE A 77 -8.93 -3.55 -17.07
C PHE A 77 -10.20 -3.54 -16.21
N GLY A 78 -10.03 -3.47 -14.88
CA GLY A 78 -11.14 -3.37 -13.92
C GLY A 78 -11.16 -4.46 -12.86
N GLY A 79 -10.37 -5.53 -13.05
CA GLY A 79 -10.30 -6.70 -12.18
C GLY A 79 -11.24 -7.82 -12.61
#